data_AF-A0A7J6PFJ4-F1
#
_entry.id   AF-A0A7J6PFJ4-F1
#
_cell.length_a   1.000
_cell.length_b   1.000
_cell.length_c   1.000
_cell.angle_alpha   90.00
_cell.angle_beta   90.00
_cell.angle_gamma   90.00
#
_symmetry.space_group_name_H-M   'P 1'
#
loop_
_entity.id
_entity.type
_entity.pdbx_description
1 polymer ?
#
loop_
_entity_poly.entity_id
_entity_poly.type
_entity_poly.pdbx_seq_one_letter_code
_entity_poly.pdbx_strand_id
1 'polypeptide(L)'
;MSSAVGKSLPLMSANLSVLQSRIRGMLLGGIIGDCFGTRFNDVGVDALPMVEVAESISYRALAPSLAKLSAGKWLFRLSCNGYMMLEATKNALDGGDSATLRRTFVDLINDPDMNHLKWGAGLGSVLSGEAPKSSTLRGNTVMIRSLPAALFPDSEYERIFQMLADAVPVHEVAKGKAKMLTDSARSALKSGIFDPTGIKDIATASALQLATPANYDEISMNEQKRLAARIGQSAMASTTLPVVAFSMKQAEVGEEVHGKDETTEMGGVSLDPSTFSPNILNASNRIDLAQEFYEETANASPTLGQNEMHLILSWAISCGGDTRANGCLAGALAGATYGVEQIPDEWIATCEGAKEALNVADRVFDEVYLANPKLAESIARSITIPTRQLATAQ
;
A
#
# COMPACT_ATOMS: atom_id res chain seq x y z
N MET A 1 -37.75 -31.17 11.44
CA MET A 1 -36.84 -30.11 11.89
C MET A 1 -35.52 -30.75 12.35
N SER A 2 -34.57 -31.01 11.44
CA SER A 2 -33.19 -31.37 11.79
C SER A 2 -32.33 -31.46 10.51
N SER A 3 -32.02 -30.33 9.87
CA SER A 3 -31.07 -30.31 8.73
C SER A 3 -30.20 -29.06 8.64
N ALA A 4 -30.27 -28.13 9.60
CA ALA A 4 -29.53 -26.86 9.55
C ALA A 4 -28.16 -26.90 10.25
N VAL A 5 -27.87 -27.91 11.09
CA VAL A 5 -26.67 -27.90 11.96
C VAL A 5 -25.39 -28.36 11.23
N GLY A 6 -25.52 -29.08 10.10
CA GLY A 6 -24.35 -29.62 9.37
C GLY A 6 -23.68 -28.66 8.37
N LYS A 7 -24.34 -27.55 8.00
CA LYS A 7 -23.82 -26.60 6.99
C LYS A 7 -23.14 -25.36 7.59
N SER A 8 -23.37 -25.05 8.88
CA SER A 8 -22.86 -23.83 9.51
C SER A 8 -21.36 -23.89 9.84
N LEU A 9 -20.86 -25.04 10.30
CA LEU A 9 -19.46 -25.20 10.71
C LEU A 9 -18.46 -25.00 9.55
N PRO A 10 -18.65 -25.63 8.36
CA PRO A 10 -17.71 -25.48 7.23
C PRO A 10 -17.70 -24.06 6.65
N LEU A 11 -18.85 -23.36 6.67
CA LEU A 11 -18.96 -21.99 6.18
C LEU A 11 -18.28 -21.00 7.13
N MET A 12 -18.42 -21.19 8.45
CA MET A 12 -17.72 -20.37 9.44
C MET A 12 -16.21 -20.52 9.34
N SER A 13 -15.69 -21.75 9.13
CA SER A 13 -14.26 -21.96 8.91
C SER A 13 -13.75 -21.29 7.62
N ALA A 14 -14.54 -21.31 6.54
CA ALA A 14 -14.16 -20.67 5.26
C ALA A 14 -14.14 -19.14 5.36
N ASN A 15 -15.09 -18.54 6.07
CA ASN A 15 -15.12 -17.08 6.24
C ASN A 15 -13.97 -16.60 7.14
N LEU A 16 -13.62 -17.37 8.18
CA LEU A 16 -12.45 -17.07 9.01
C LEU A 16 -11.14 -17.20 8.24
N SER A 17 -11.00 -18.17 7.34
CA SER A 17 -9.80 -18.25 6.48
C SER A 17 -9.70 -17.08 5.50
N VAL A 18 -10.82 -16.60 4.97
CA VAL A 18 -10.85 -15.38 4.14
C VAL A 18 -10.43 -14.15 4.94
N LEU A 19 -10.90 -14.01 6.18
CA LEU A 19 -10.48 -12.92 7.07
C LEU A 19 -8.98 -12.96 7.33
N GLN A 20 -8.45 -14.14 7.69
CA GLN A 20 -7.03 -14.33 7.95
C GLN A 20 -6.20 -13.96 6.72
N SER A 21 -6.63 -14.41 5.54
CA SER A 21 -5.98 -14.05 4.28
C SER A 21 -5.95 -12.54 4.07
N ARG A 22 -7.07 -11.84 4.29
CA ARG A 22 -7.16 -10.38 4.12
C ARG A 22 -6.35 -9.61 5.15
N ILE A 23 -6.29 -10.07 6.40
CA ILE A 23 -5.43 -9.49 7.44
C ILE A 23 -3.95 -9.64 7.05
N ARG A 24 -3.54 -10.84 6.63
CA ARG A 24 -2.19 -11.11 6.11
C ARG A 24 -1.89 -10.24 4.91
N GLY A 25 -2.80 -10.21 3.94
CA GLY A 25 -2.68 -9.40 2.73
C GLY A 25 -2.50 -7.93 3.08
N MET A 26 -3.29 -7.37 4.00
CA MET A 26 -3.21 -5.96 4.36
C MET A 26 -1.83 -5.57 4.91
N LEU A 27 -1.31 -6.30 5.90
CA LEU A 27 0.00 -5.97 6.47
C LEU A 27 1.13 -6.27 5.47
N LEU A 28 1.15 -7.47 4.90
CA LEU A 28 2.20 -7.88 3.97
C LEU A 28 2.22 -7.02 2.70
N GLY A 29 1.05 -6.67 2.17
CA GLY A 29 0.91 -5.83 1.00
C GLY A 29 1.43 -4.42 1.26
N GLY A 30 1.18 -3.86 2.46
CA GLY A 30 1.75 -2.56 2.84
C GLY A 30 3.27 -2.58 2.94
N ILE A 31 3.85 -3.65 3.46
CA ILE A 31 5.31 -3.84 3.56
C ILE A 31 5.97 -4.02 2.19
N ILE A 32 5.38 -4.83 1.32
CA ILE A 32 5.89 -5.01 -0.04
C ILE A 32 5.77 -3.72 -0.85
N GLY A 33 4.63 -3.03 -0.74
CA GLY A 33 4.41 -1.77 -1.41
C GLY A 33 5.42 -0.70 -1.00
N ASP A 34 5.77 -0.61 0.29
CA ASP A 34 6.81 0.29 0.78
C ASP A 34 8.21 -0.08 0.25
N CYS A 35 8.55 -1.38 0.27
CA CYS A 35 9.80 -1.89 -0.28
C CYS A 35 10.00 -1.51 -1.74
N PHE A 36 8.97 -1.70 -2.58
CA PHE A 36 9.03 -1.32 -3.98
C PHE A 36 9.00 0.20 -4.18
N GLY A 37 8.13 0.92 -3.47
CA GLY A 37 8.05 2.37 -3.55
C GLY A 37 9.38 3.05 -3.22
N THR A 38 10.14 2.51 -2.27
CA THR A 38 11.45 3.01 -1.85
C THR A 38 12.43 3.15 -3.01
N ARG A 39 12.40 2.25 -4.00
CA ARG A 39 13.29 2.32 -5.17
C ARG A 39 13.07 3.54 -6.06
N PHE A 40 11.86 4.06 -6.06
CA PHE A 40 11.44 5.10 -6.99
C PHE A 40 11.34 6.48 -6.33
N ASN A 41 11.43 6.54 -5.01
CA ASN A 41 11.16 7.76 -4.23
C ASN A 41 12.24 8.84 -4.40
N ASP A 42 13.49 8.45 -4.65
CA ASP A 42 14.61 9.39 -4.82
C ASP A 42 14.73 9.94 -6.25
N VAL A 43 13.90 9.47 -7.19
CA VAL A 43 13.95 9.90 -8.60
C VAL A 43 13.41 11.33 -8.76
N GLY A 44 12.59 11.81 -7.82
CA GLY A 44 12.14 13.22 -7.79
C GLY A 44 11.28 13.64 -8.98
N VAL A 45 10.68 12.67 -9.68
CA VAL A 45 9.82 12.90 -10.84
C VAL A 45 8.34 12.80 -10.47
N ASP A 46 7.53 13.55 -11.21
CA ASP A 46 6.08 13.64 -11.01
C ASP A 46 5.31 12.45 -11.56
N ALA A 47 5.93 11.66 -12.43
CA ALA A 47 5.38 10.42 -12.96
C ALA A 47 6.53 9.56 -13.49
N LEU A 48 6.35 8.24 -13.40
CA LEU A 48 7.24 7.21 -13.91
C LEU A 48 6.48 6.38 -14.94
N PRO A 49 7.14 5.87 -15.99
CA PRO A 49 6.48 4.99 -16.94
C PRO A 49 5.93 3.73 -16.23
N MET A 50 4.61 3.56 -16.20
CA MET A 50 3.98 2.44 -15.50
C MET A 50 4.47 1.07 -16.00
N VAL A 51 4.80 0.94 -17.28
CA VAL A 51 5.41 -0.27 -17.85
C VAL A 51 6.75 -0.59 -17.17
N GLU A 52 7.63 0.40 -17.01
CA GLU A 52 8.93 0.23 -16.36
C GLU A 52 8.78 -0.11 -14.87
N VAL A 53 7.84 0.55 -14.18
CA VAL A 53 7.52 0.21 -12.79
C VAL A 53 7.02 -1.22 -12.71
N ALA A 54 6.08 -1.61 -13.56
CA ALA A 54 5.49 -2.95 -13.60
C ALA A 54 6.55 -4.03 -13.87
N GLU A 55 7.45 -3.80 -14.82
CA GLU A 55 8.57 -4.69 -15.11
C GLU A 55 9.52 -4.81 -13.91
N SER A 56 9.86 -3.68 -13.30
CA SER A 56 10.79 -3.60 -12.17
C SER A 56 10.28 -4.30 -10.91
N ILE A 57 8.96 -4.38 -10.71
CA ILE A 57 8.36 -5.11 -9.57
C ILE A 57 7.83 -6.49 -9.99
N SER A 58 7.99 -6.88 -11.27
CA SER A 58 7.52 -8.17 -11.76
C SER A 58 8.32 -9.33 -11.19
N TYR A 59 7.68 -10.50 -11.12
CA TYR A 59 8.26 -11.77 -10.71
C TYR A 59 9.58 -12.11 -11.44
N ARG A 60 9.72 -11.74 -12.72
CA ARG A 60 10.88 -12.15 -13.54
C ARG A 60 12.16 -11.43 -13.17
N ALA A 61 12.05 -10.17 -12.76
CA ALA A 61 13.15 -9.44 -12.16
C ALA A 61 13.55 -10.00 -10.79
N LEU A 62 12.79 -10.95 -10.23
CA LEU A 62 12.89 -11.50 -8.87
C LEU A 62 13.00 -13.02 -8.82
N ALA A 63 13.41 -13.64 -9.94
CA ALA A 63 13.49 -15.08 -10.09
C ALA A 63 14.11 -15.78 -8.86
N PRO A 64 13.68 -17.01 -8.51
CA PRO A 64 14.18 -17.77 -7.35
C PRO A 64 15.72 -17.89 -7.24
N SER A 65 16.44 -17.69 -8.34
CA SER A 65 17.90 -17.53 -8.37
C SER A 65 18.37 -16.31 -7.57
N LEU A 66 17.73 -15.15 -7.69
CA LEU A 66 18.06 -13.92 -6.95
C LEU A 66 17.86 -14.05 -5.43
N ALA A 67 16.81 -14.77 -5.00
CA ALA A 67 16.59 -15.07 -3.57
C ALA A 67 17.65 -16.05 -3.01
N LYS A 68 18.15 -16.99 -3.83
CA LYS A 68 19.29 -17.85 -3.47
C LYS A 68 20.62 -17.07 -3.46
N LEU A 69 20.79 -16.10 -4.36
CA LEU A 69 22.01 -15.32 -4.54
C LEU A 69 22.17 -14.19 -3.52
N SER A 70 21.09 -13.74 -2.89
CA SER A 70 21.15 -12.68 -1.88
C SER A 70 21.88 -13.09 -0.59
N ALA A 71 22.27 -14.37 -0.47
CA ALA A 71 22.90 -14.97 0.71
C ALA A 71 22.10 -14.73 2.00
N GLY A 72 20.76 -14.76 1.89
CA GLY A 72 19.86 -14.53 3.01
C GLY A 72 19.64 -13.05 3.37
N LYS A 73 20.08 -12.12 2.53
CA LYS A 73 19.81 -10.68 2.70
C LYS A 73 18.63 -10.25 1.83
N TRP A 74 17.88 -9.25 2.29
CA TRP A 74 16.79 -8.67 1.52
C TRP A 74 17.31 -7.96 0.27
N LEU A 75 16.54 -8.02 -0.83
CA LEU A 75 16.81 -7.26 -2.05
C LEU A 75 16.16 -5.88 -1.99
N PHE A 76 15.00 -5.80 -1.35
CA PHE A 76 14.29 -4.54 -1.14
C PHE A 76 14.17 -4.24 0.34
N ARG A 77 14.49 -3.00 0.69
CA ARG A 77 14.46 -2.53 2.07
C ARG A 77 13.20 -1.78 2.38
N LEU A 78 12.79 -1.90 3.62
CA LEU A 78 11.72 -1.09 4.17
C LEU A 78 12.18 0.35 4.37
N SER A 79 11.23 1.27 4.27
CA SER A 79 11.40 2.64 4.73
C SER A 79 10.73 2.83 6.08
N CYS A 80 10.79 4.06 6.61
CA CYS A 80 10.05 4.42 7.80
C CYS A 80 8.54 4.11 7.72
N ASN A 81 7.95 4.05 6.52
CA ASN A 81 6.51 3.78 6.35
C ASN A 81 6.13 2.35 6.77
N GLY A 82 6.82 1.34 6.24
CA GLY A 82 6.54 -0.05 6.62
C GLY A 82 6.84 -0.33 8.09
N TYR A 83 7.94 0.22 8.62
CA TYR A 83 8.22 0.13 10.06
C TYR A 83 7.14 0.81 10.92
N MET A 84 6.68 2.01 10.53
CA MET A 84 5.58 2.68 11.24
C MET A 84 4.31 1.82 11.25
N MET A 85 3.98 1.15 10.14
CA MET A 85 2.83 0.26 10.07
C MET A 85 2.99 -0.97 10.98
N LEU A 86 4.16 -1.62 10.96
CA LEU A 86 4.43 -2.80 11.81
C LEU A 86 4.40 -2.44 13.29
N GLU A 87 5.15 -1.42 13.70
CA GLU A 87 5.25 -1.02 15.10
C GLU A 87 3.93 -0.47 15.64
N ALA A 88 3.14 0.24 14.81
CA ALA A 88 1.80 0.64 15.19
C ALA A 88 0.89 -0.58 15.45
N THR A 89 0.98 -1.60 14.60
CA THR A 89 0.19 -2.83 14.76
C THR A 89 0.60 -3.58 16.03
N LYS A 90 1.90 -3.78 16.26
CA LYS A 90 2.43 -4.44 17.47
C LYS A 90 2.03 -3.67 18.73
N ASN A 91 2.20 -2.35 18.74
CA ASN A 91 1.81 -1.52 19.87
C ASN A 91 0.33 -1.68 20.21
N ALA A 92 -0.56 -1.74 19.20
CA ALA A 92 -1.98 -1.97 19.43
C ALA A 92 -2.27 -3.37 19.99
N LEU A 93 -1.61 -4.42 19.49
CA LEU A 93 -1.72 -5.78 20.02
C LEU A 93 -1.24 -5.89 21.48
N ASP A 94 -0.12 -5.25 21.77
CA ASP A 94 0.51 -5.30 23.09
C ASP A 94 -0.19 -4.37 24.11
N GLY A 95 -1.28 -3.70 23.71
CA GLY A 95 -2.04 -2.78 24.56
C GLY A 95 -1.30 -1.50 24.91
N GLY A 96 -0.25 -1.15 24.15
CA GLY A 96 0.52 0.07 24.34
C GLY A 96 -0.27 1.33 23.98
N ASP A 97 0.10 2.47 24.56
CA ASP A 97 -0.55 3.76 24.33
C ASP A 97 0.19 4.61 23.28
N SER A 98 -0.31 5.83 23.00
CA SER A 98 0.32 6.77 22.07
C SER A 98 1.76 7.15 22.47
N ALA A 99 2.05 7.19 23.78
CA ALA A 99 3.36 7.54 24.29
C ALA A 99 4.37 6.40 24.07
N THR A 100 3.92 5.16 24.23
CA THR A 100 4.70 3.95 23.96
C THR A 100 5.06 3.88 22.49
N LEU A 101 4.08 4.02 21.59
CA LEU A 101 4.33 4.03 20.15
C LEU A 101 5.28 5.17 19.73
N ARG A 102 5.09 6.37 20.30
CA ARG A 102 6.00 7.50 20.05
C ARG A 102 7.42 7.15 20.43
N ARG A 103 7.63 6.53 21.60
CA ARG A 103 8.95 6.13 22.08
C ARG A 103 9.59 5.13 21.11
N THR A 104 8.84 4.13 20.65
CA THR A 104 9.32 3.19 19.62
C THR A 104 9.82 3.91 18.37
N PHE A 105 9.10 4.92 17.88
CA PHE A 105 9.57 5.69 16.73
C PHE A 105 10.83 6.51 17.02
N VAL A 106 10.95 7.09 18.22
CA VAL A 106 12.17 7.79 18.65
C VAL A 106 13.35 6.82 18.73
N ASP A 107 13.12 5.62 19.26
CA ASP A 107 14.16 4.59 19.37
C ASP A 107 14.64 4.15 17.98
N LEU A 108 13.71 3.92 17.03
CA LEU A 108 14.07 3.61 15.63
C LEU A 108 14.80 4.74 14.91
N ILE A 109 14.54 6.00 15.25
CA ILE A 109 15.28 7.15 14.68
C ILE A 109 16.71 7.19 15.20
N ASN A 110 16.89 6.84 16.48
CA ASN A 110 18.19 6.90 17.14
C ASN A 110 19.03 5.63 16.94
N ASP A 111 18.44 4.55 16.42
CA ASP A 111 19.12 3.31 16.12
C ASP A 111 20.05 3.46 14.89
N PRO A 112 21.39 3.34 15.05
CA PRO A 112 22.32 3.46 13.95
C PRO A 112 22.11 2.45 12.82
N ASP A 113 21.57 1.27 13.11
CA ASP A 113 21.29 0.23 12.12
C ASP A 113 20.07 0.60 11.25
N MET A 114 19.24 1.51 11.75
CA MET A 114 18.01 2.02 11.10
C MET A 114 18.21 3.36 10.38
N ASN A 115 19.45 3.85 10.25
CA ASN A 115 19.74 5.09 9.51
C ASN A 115 19.29 5.08 8.04
N HIS A 116 19.07 3.90 7.48
CA HIS A 116 18.59 3.72 6.11
C HIS A 116 17.09 4.00 5.93
N LEU A 117 16.29 4.13 7.00
CA LEU A 117 14.83 4.26 6.94
C LEU A 117 14.33 5.58 6.31
N LYS A 118 15.24 6.55 6.07
CA LYS A 118 14.94 7.84 5.40
C LYS A 118 13.67 8.49 5.94
N TRP A 119 13.64 8.75 7.25
CA TRP A 119 12.55 9.46 7.92
C TRP A 119 12.28 10.80 7.22
N GLY A 120 11.01 11.12 6.99
CA GLY A 120 10.64 12.44 6.44
C GLY A 120 11.20 13.54 7.35
N ALA A 121 11.90 14.52 6.77
CA ALA A 121 12.68 15.52 7.52
C ALA A 121 11.90 16.20 8.66
N GLY A 122 10.60 16.40 8.48
CA GLY A 122 9.76 16.95 9.55
C GLY A 122 9.42 15.95 10.68
N LEU A 123 9.21 14.67 10.36
CA LEU A 123 8.82 13.66 11.35
C LEU A 123 9.96 13.41 12.34
N GLY A 124 11.20 13.29 11.85
CA GLY A 124 12.39 13.13 12.69
C GLY A 124 12.58 14.28 13.66
N SER A 125 12.46 15.52 13.16
CA SER A 125 12.49 16.75 13.97
C SER A 125 11.44 16.74 15.09
N VAL A 126 10.18 16.43 14.76
CA VAL A 126 9.08 16.43 15.74
C VAL A 126 9.25 15.35 16.81
N LEU A 127 9.70 14.17 16.41
CA LEU A 127 9.99 13.08 17.34
C LEU A 127 11.21 13.38 18.22
N SER A 128 12.15 14.18 17.73
CA SER A 128 13.30 14.69 18.48
C SER A 128 12.97 15.89 19.38
N GLY A 129 11.70 16.30 19.44
CA GLY A 129 11.22 17.37 20.32
C GLY A 129 11.18 18.77 19.70
N GLU A 130 11.45 18.92 18.40
CA GLU A 130 11.29 20.20 17.71
C GLU A 130 9.81 20.56 17.52
N ALA A 131 9.51 21.85 17.52
CA ALA A 131 8.17 22.34 17.24
C ALA A 131 7.75 21.94 15.82
N PRO A 132 6.58 21.31 15.64
CA PRO A 132 6.15 20.85 14.32
C PRO A 132 5.92 22.01 13.36
N LYS A 133 6.49 21.91 12.15
CA LYS A 133 6.16 22.82 11.05
C LYS A 133 4.81 22.44 10.45
N SER A 134 4.05 23.42 9.94
CA SER A 134 2.68 23.19 9.43
C SER A 134 2.61 22.17 8.30
N SER A 135 3.65 22.06 7.46
CA SER A 135 3.76 21.06 6.39
C SER A 135 4.05 19.65 6.93
N THR A 136 4.77 19.53 8.03
CA THR A 136 5.10 18.27 8.71
C THR A 136 3.87 17.60 9.31
N LEU A 137 2.90 18.39 9.77
CA LEU A 137 1.66 17.94 10.40
C LEU A 137 0.60 17.45 9.40
N ARG A 138 0.86 17.63 8.09
CA ARG A 138 -0.07 17.28 6.99
C ARG A 138 0.42 16.11 6.15
N GLY A 139 1.35 15.31 6.67
CA GLY A 139 1.98 14.21 5.94
C GLY A 139 1.24 12.87 6.04
N ASN A 140 1.62 11.95 5.16
CA ASN A 140 1.04 10.61 5.00
C ASN A 140 1.31 9.66 6.17
N THR A 141 2.21 10.07 7.05
CA THR A 141 2.67 9.32 8.20
C THR A 141 1.54 8.98 9.17
N VAL A 142 0.52 9.85 9.29
CA VAL A 142 -0.67 9.55 10.10
C VAL A 142 -1.50 8.45 9.47
N MET A 143 -1.68 8.46 8.15
CA MET A 143 -2.46 7.45 7.45
C MET A 143 -1.80 6.09 7.60
N ILE A 144 -0.49 6.00 7.35
CA ILE A 144 0.25 4.74 7.43
C ILE A 144 0.20 4.14 8.85
N ARG A 145 0.48 4.95 9.88
CA ARG A 145 0.51 4.43 11.26
C ARG A 145 -0.87 4.17 11.86
N SER A 146 -1.93 4.85 11.39
CA SER A 146 -3.28 4.63 11.91
C SER A 146 -4.05 3.57 11.13
N LEU A 147 -3.65 3.26 9.90
CA LEU A 147 -4.29 2.26 9.05
C LEU A 147 -4.47 0.89 9.74
N PRO A 148 -3.50 0.39 10.55
CA PRO A 148 -3.68 -0.84 11.33
C PRO A 148 -4.90 -0.87 12.24
N ALA A 149 -5.48 0.28 12.63
CA ALA A 149 -6.73 0.29 13.39
C ALA A 149 -7.88 -0.41 12.64
N ALA A 150 -7.80 -0.55 11.32
CA ALA A 150 -8.77 -1.30 10.54
C ALA A 150 -8.83 -2.79 10.91
N LEU A 151 -7.74 -3.34 11.45
CA LEU A 151 -7.59 -4.74 11.84
C LEU A 151 -8.27 -5.09 13.17
N PHE A 152 -8.90 -4.13 13.83
CA PHE A 152 -9.47 -4.31 15.16
C PHE A 152 -11.01 -4.21 15.14
N PRO A 153 -11.72 -4.88 16.07
CA PRO A 153 -13.19 -4.88 16.12
C PRO A 153 -13.78 -3.48 16.33
N ASP A 154 -15.05 -3.30 15.95
CA ASP A 154 -15.75 -2.02 16.04
C ASP A 154 -15.75 -1.44 17.48
N SER A 155 -15.73 -2.31 18.50
CA SER A 155 -15.68 -1.91 19.92
C SER A 155 -14.36 -1.24 20.33
N GLU A 156 -13.27 -1.48 19.60
CA GLU A 156 -11.94 -0.96 19.93
C GLU A 156 -11.40 -0.01 18.87
N TYR A 157 -11.96 -0.06 17.67
CA TYR A 157 -11.53 0.68 16.50
C TYR A 157 -11.27 2.16 16.78
N GLU A 158 -12.25 2.89 17.33
CA GLU A 158 -12.12 4.34 17.51
C GLU A 158 -11.01 4.68 18.52
N ARG A 159 -10.91 3.89 19.60
CA ARG A 159 -9.87 4.03 20.62
C ARG A 159 -8.49 3.78 20.02
N ILE A 160 -8.32 2.70 19.27
CA ILE A 160 -7.04 2.31 18.65
C ILE A 160 -6.66 3.31 17.57
N PHE A 161 -7.59 3.72 16.71
CA PHE A 161 -7.35 4.74 15.69
C PHE A 161 -6.82 6.03 16.33
N GLN A 162 -7.51 6.53 17.36
CA GLN A 162 -7.13 7.74 18.07
C GLN A 162 -5.75 7.61 18.70
N MET A 163 -5.49 6.49 19.36
CA MET A 163 -4.20 6.17 19.99
C MET A 163 -3.04 6.16 18.98
N LEU A 164 -3.22 5.50 17.82
CA LEU A 164 -2.19 5.45 16.77
C LEU A 164 -2.00 6.81 16.08
N ALA A 165 -3.09 7.54 15.83
CA ALA A 165 -3.04 8.85 15.19
C ALA A 165 -2.29 9.87 16.07
N ASP A 166 -2.58 9.89 17.38
CA ASP A 166 -2.03 10.85 18.35
C ASP A 166 -0.58 10.56 18.77
N ALA A 167 -0.04 9.40 18.39
CA ALA A 167 1.35 9.04 18.66
C ALA A 167 2.34 10.08 18.13
N VAL A 168 1.98 10.84 17.09
CA VAL A 168 2.75 11.99 16.59
C VAL A 168 1.79 13.16 16.37
N PRO A 169 2.15 14.41 16.70
CA PRO A 169 1.33 15.57 16.40
C PRO A 169 0.92 15.60 14.92
N VAL A 170 -0.35 15.87 14.66
CA VAL A 170 -0.93 15.87 13.31
C VAL A 170 -2.02 16.92 13.20
N HIS A 171 -2.23 17.46 12.01
CA HIS A 171 -3.32 18.38 11.72
C HIS A 171 -4.64 17.62 11.60
N GLU A 172 -5.73 18.15 12.16
CA GLU A 172 -7.06 17.50 12.18
C GLU A 172 -7.55 17.09 10.78
N VAL A 173 -7.31 17.92 9.76
CA VAL A 173 -7.62 17.56 8.36
C VAL A 173 -6.91 16.28 7.91
N ALA A 174 -5.63 16.10 8.22
CA ALA A 174 -4.88 14.90 7.82
C ALA A 174 -5.36 13.67 8.61
N LYS A 175 -5.70 13.86 9.89
CA LYS A 175 -6.30 12.82 10.73
C LYS A 175 -7.69 12.40 10.25
N GLY A 176 -8.53 13.34 9.83
CA GLY A 176 -9.83 13.05 9.21
C GLY A 176 -9.68 12.21 7.94
N LYS A 177 -8.73 12.55 7.07
CA LYS A 177 -8.41 11.74 5.87
C LYS A 177 -7.89 10.35 6.23
N ALA A 178 -7.00 10.25 7.22
CA ALA A 178 -6.51 8.98 7.72
C ALA A 178 -7.65 8.08 8.22
N LYS A 179 -8.63 8.69 8.91
CA LYS A 179 -9.81 7.97 9.38
C LYS A 179 -10.64 7.43 8.23
N MET A 180 -10.92 8.25 7.22
CA MET A 180 -11.68 7.85 6.03
C MET A 180 -11.01 6.68 5.31
N LEU A 181 -9.69 6.73 5.10
CA LEU A 181 -8.94 5.63 4.49
C LEU A 181 -9.01 4.34 5.34
N THR A 182 -8.91 4.49 6.66
CA THR A 182 -9.02 3.38 7.60
C THR A 182 -10.42 2.76 7.56
N ASP A 183 -11.48 3.57 7.47
CA ASP A 183 -12.86 3.11 7.30
C ASP A 183 -13.03 2.32 5.99
N SER A 184 -12.44 2.79 4.88
CA SER A 184 -12.46 2.04 3.61
C SER A 184 -11.68 0.71 3.71
N ALA A 185 -10.54 0.68 4.40
CA ALA A 185 -9.79 -0.56 4.65
C ALA A 185 -10.59 -1.56 5.50
N ARG A 186 -11.35 -1.09 6.49
CA ARG A 186 -12.28 -1.92 7.28
C ARG A 186 -13.37 -2.53 6.41
N SER A 187 -13.92 -1.74 5.50
CA SER A 187 -14.92 -2.21 4.53
C SER A 187 -14.33 -3.32 3.66
N ALA A 188 -13.11 -3.11 3.14
CA ALA A 188 -12.39 -4.09 2.32
C ALA A 188 -12.14 -5.41 3.08
N LEU A 189 -11.65 -5.34 4.32
CA LEU A 189 -11.42 -6.53 5.16
C LEU A 189 -12.72 -7.35 5.34
N LYS A 190 -13.84 -6.67 5.63
CA LYS A 190 -15.14 -7.32 5.89
C LYS A 190 -15.77 -7.86 4.60
N SER A 191 -15.86 -7.03 3.56
CA SER A 191 -16.70 -7.32 2.38
C SER A 191 -15.92 -7.76 1.14
N GLY A 192 -14.60 -7.53 1.08
CA GLY A 192 -13.81 -7.68 -0.14
C GLY A 192 -14.13 -6.61 -1.18
N ILE A 193 -14.82 -5.55 -0.76
CA ILE A 193 -15.17 -4.41 -1.59
C ILE A 193 -14.57 -3.19 -0.92
N PHE A 194 -13.71 -2.50 -1.66
CA PHE A 194 -13.25 -1.19 -1.28
C PHE A 194 -14.39 -0.20 -1.52
N ASP A 195 -14.79 0.56 -0.50
CA ASP A 195 -15.84 1.56 -0.62
C ASP A 195 -15.21 2.97 -0.62
N PRO A 196 -15.12 3.65 -1.78
CA PRO A 196 -14.59 5.00 -1.88
C PRO A 196 -15.63 6.08 -1.52
N THR A 197 -16.90 5.75 -1.27
CA THR A 197 -17.99 6.76 -1.15
C THR A 197 -17.83 7.70 0.04
N GLY A 198 -17.12 7.25 1.08
CA GLY A 198 -16.73 8.09 2.21
C GLY A 198 -15.74 9.20 1.84
N ILE A 199 -15.04 9.07 0.71
CA ILE A 199 -13.96 9.95 0.26
C ILE A 199 -14.51 11.07 -0.62
N LYS A 200 -14.86 12.18 0.03
CA LYS A 200 -15.49 13.34 -0.61
C LYS A 200 -14.51 14.46 -0.98
N ASP A 201 -13.21 14.22 -0.92
CA ASP A 201 -12.26 15.28 -1.24
C ASP A 201 -12.23 15.55 -2.75
N ILE A 202 -12.20 16.83 -3.09
CA ILE A 202 -12.32 17.30 -4.47
C ILE A 202 -11.18 16.75 -5.34
N ALA A 203 -9.97 16.60 -4.79
CA ALA A 203 -8.83 16.08 -5.55
C ALA A 203 -9.06 14.62 -5.95
N THR A 204 -9.56 13.78 -5.04
CA THR A 204 -9.96 12.40 -5.37
C THR A 204 -11.10 12.35 -6.37
N ALA A 205 -12.16 13.14 -6.19
CA ALA A 205 -13.27 13.17 -7.14
C ALA A 205 -12.83 13.61 -8.55
N SER A 206 -11.99 14.64 -8.63
CA SER A 206 -11.45 15.14 -9.91
C SER A 206 -10.44 14.17 -10.55
N ALA A 207 -9.68 13.44 -9.76
CA ALA A 207 -8.76 12.42 -10.26
C ALA A 207 -9.54 11.21 -10.80
N LEU A 208 -10.58 10.77 -10.08
CA LEU A 208 -11.48 9.72 -10.55
C LEU A 208 -12.12 10.09 -11.88
N GLN A 209 -12.59 11.32 -12.09
CA GLN A 209 -13.15 11.74 -13.38
C GLN A 209 -12.21 11.63 -14.59
N LEU A 210 -10.89 11.55 -14.36
CA LEU A 210 -9.88 11.47 -15.42
C LEU A 210 -9.29 10.07 -15.59
N ALA A 211 -9.61 9.15 -14.70
CA ALA A 211 -8.89 7.89 -14.56
C ALA A 211 -9.45 6.81 -15.51
N THR A 212 -9.23 6.93 -16.81
CA THR A 212 -9.52 5.88 -17.79
C THR A 212 -8.21 5.15 -18.09
N PRO A 213 -7.97 3.87 -17.68
CA PRO A 213 -8.58 2.69 -18.31
C PRO A 213 -8.56 1.36 -17.47
N ALA A 214 -9.00 0.27 -18.11
CA ALA A 214 -9.11 -1.08 -17.53
C ALA A 214 -7.81 -1.94 -17.58
N ASN A 215 -6.79 -1.54 -18.36
CA ASN A 215 -5.55 -2.29 -18.62
C ASN A 215 -4.28 -1.39 -18.70
N TYR A 216 -3.10 -2.02 -18.54
CA TYR A 216 -1.78 -1.37 -18.51
C TYR A 216 -1.38 -0.63 -19.79
N ASP A 217 -1.71 -1.19 -20.96
CA ASP A 217 -1.26 -0.70 -22.27
C ASP A 217 -2.02 0.55 -22.73
N GLU A 218 -3.08 0.91 -22.01
CA GLU A 218 -4.01 1.98 -22.39
C GLU A 218 -3.70 3.31 -21.69
N ILE A 219 -2.81 3.35 -20.69
CA ILE A 219 -2.47 4.61 -20.00
C ILE A 219 -1.32 5.30 -20.71
N SER A 220 -1.62 6.36 -21.48
CA SER A 220 -0.57 7.20 -22.03
C SER A 220 0.17 7.95 -20.91
N MET A 221 1.47 8.19 -21.11
CA MET A 221 2.28 9.00 -20.19
C MET A 221 1.69 10.40 -19.97
N ASN A 222 0.96 10.93 -20.96
CA ASN A 222 0.29 12.22 -20.85
C ASN A 222 -0.93 12.16 -19.90
N GLU A 223 -1.69 11.07 -19.89
CA GLU A 223 -2.78 10.86 -18.94
C GLU A 223 -2.25 10.65 -17.52
N GLN A 224 -1.17 9.88 -17.34
CA GLN A 224 -0.51 9.72 -16.04
C GLN A 224 -0.05 11.05 -15.47
N LYS A 225 0.62 11.88 -16.28
CA LYS A 225 1.06 13.23 -15.87
C LYS A 225 -0.11 14.14 -15.55
N ARG A 226 -1.20 14.11 -16.33
CA ARG A 226 -2.42 14.90 -16.04
C ARG A 226 -3.04 14.48 -14.72
N LEU A 227 -3.12 13.18 -14.47
CA LEU A 227 -3.69 12.62 -13.26
C LEU A 227 -2.82 12.94 -12.03
N ALA A 228 -1.50 12.74 -12.13
CA ALA A 228 -0.55 13.14 -11.09
C ALA A 228 -0.59 14.65 -10.81
N ALA A 229 -0.68 15.48 -11.84
CA ALA A 229 -0.81 16.93 -11.70
C ALA A 229 -2.12 17.36 -11.02
N ARG A 230 -3.24 16.67 -11.29
CA ARG A 230 -4.56 16.94 -10.69
C ARG A 230 -4.63 16.54 -9.22
N ILE A 231 -3.95 15.46 -8.86
CA ILE A 231 -3.79 15.02 -7.47
C ILE A 231 -2.82 15.95 -6.72
N GLY A 232 -1.85 16.52 -7.45
CA GLY A 232 -0.88 17.50 -7.00
C GLY A 232 0.27 16.87 -6.22
N GLN A 233 1.45 17.50 -6.22
CA GLN A 233 2.62 17.06 -5.44
C GLN A 233 2.49 17.28 -3.92
N SER A 234 1.30 17.61 -3.40
CA SER A 234 1.15 17.91 -1.97
C SER A 234 1.34 16.63 -1.16
N ALA A 235 1.92 16.74 0.05
CA ALA A 235 2.10 15.57 0.91
C ALA A 235 0.81 14.76 1.06
N MET A 236 -0.37 15.37 1.11
CA MET A 236 -1.67 14.67 1.25
C MET A 236 -2.21 13.98 -0.02
N ALA A 237 -1.48 13.99 -1.14
CA ALA A 237 -1.84 13.30 -2.38
C ALA A 237 -1.85 11.77 -2.26
N SER A 238 -1.12 11.21 -1.29
CA SER A 238 -0.95 9.76 -1.19
C SER A 238 -2.19 9.00 -0.71
N THR A 239 -3.24 9.67 -0.22
CA THR A 239 -4.53 8.97 0.03
C THR A 239 -5.32 8.81 -1.24
N THR A 240 -5.24 9.81 -2.11
CA THR A 240 -6.01 9.86 -3.35
C THR A 240 -5.48 8.82 -4.34
N LEU A 241 -4.17 8.63 -4.38
CA LEU A 241 -3.54 7.69 -5.31
C LEU A 241 -4.01 6.23 -5.09
N PRO A 242 -3.85 5.60 -3.91
CA PRO A 242 -4.38 4.26 -3.64
C PRO A 242 -5.86 4.09 -3.99
N VAL A 243 -6.68 5.11 -3.70
CA VAL A 243 -8.12 5.11 -3.98
C VAL A 243 -8.38 5.08 -5.48
N VAL A 244 -7.72 5.97 -6.23
CA VAL A 244 -7.86 6.04 -7.69
C VAL A 244 -7.36 4.76 -8.35
N ALA A 245 -6.23 4.21 -7.90
CA ALA A 245 -5.70 2.93 -8.36
C ALA A 245 -6.75 1.81 -8.27
N PHE A 246 -7.48 1.81 -7.16
CA PHE A 246 -8.49 0.80 -6.87
C PHE A 246 -9.77 0.99 -7.70
N SER A 247 -10.28 2.22 -7.76
CA SER A 247 -11.47 2.54 -8.56
C SER A 247 -11.25 2.29 -10.05
N MET A 248 -10.03 2.52 -10.57
CA MET A 248 -9.65 2.13 -11.93
C MET A 248 -9.77 0.62 -12.15
N LYS A 249 -9.27 -0.19 -11.20
CA LYS A 249 -9.35 -1.64 -11.28
C LYS A 249 -10.78 -2.17 -11.22
N GLN A 250 -11.65 -1.54 -10.41
CA GLN A 250 -13.05 -1.92 -10.30
C GLN A 250 -13.93 -1.36 -11.42
N ALA A 251 -13.36 -0.60 -12.36
CA ALA A 251 -14.07 0.08 -13.44
C ALA A 251 -15.19 1.02 -12.94
N GLU A 252 -15.04 1.58 -11.74
CA GLU A 252 -15.98 2.54 -11.14
C GLU A 252 -15.76 3.98 -11.65
N VAL A 253 -15.05 4.12 -12.77
CA VAL A 253 -14.58 5.42 -13.27
C VAL A 253 -15.53 6.00 -14.32
N GLY A 254 -15.74 7.32 -14.26
CA GLY A 254 -16.59 8.06 -15.18
C GLY A 254 -16.02 8.22 -16.59
N GLU A 255 -16.92 8.47 -17.55
CA GLU A 255 -16.56 8.79 -18.94
C GLU A 255 -15.74 10.09 -19.04
N GLU A 256 -14.79 10.10 -19.98
CA GLU A 256 -13.94 11.24 -20.30
C GLU A 256 -14.77 12.51 -20.49
N VAL A 257 -14.57 13.52 -19.65
CA VAL A 257 -15.12 14.86 -19.92
C VAL A 257 -14.27 15.47 -21.02
N HIS A 258 -14.72 15.40 -22.27
CA HIS A 258 -14.18 16.17 -23.39
C HIS A 258 -14.39 17.68 -23.17
N GLY A 259 -13.64 18.25 -22.23
CA GLY A 259 -13.51 19.69 -22.02
C GLY A 259 -12.29 20.19 -22.79
N LYS A 260 -12.51 21.05 -23.77
CA LYS A 260 -11.46 21.90 -24.35
C LYS A 260 -10.99 22.86 -23.27
N ASP A 261 -10.03 22.46 -22.44
CA ASP A 261 -9.33 23.40 -21.55
C ASP A 261 -7.82 23.23 -21.64
N GLU A 262 -7.25 24.26 -22.26
CA GLU A 262 -5.94 24.86 -22.12
C GLU A 262 -4.70 23.96 -22.11
N THR A 263 -4.00 24.05 -23.23
CA THR A 263 -2.55 23.88 -23.37
C THR A 263 -1.81 24.64 -22.27
N THR A 264 -1.62 24.00 -21.12
CA THR A 264 -0.42 24.28 -20.32
C THR A 264 0.71 23.63 -21.08
N GLU A 265 1.58 24.42 -21.72
CA GLU A 265 2.88 23.96 -22.19
C GLU A 265 3.69 23.49 -20.96
N MET A 266 3.43 22.26 -20.54
CA MET A 266 4.31 21.51 -19.66
C MET A 266 5.51 21.16 -20.54
N GLY A 267 6.57 21.96 -20.41
CA GLY A 267 7.83 21.79 -21.13
C GLY A 267 8.22 20.32 -21.18
N GLY A 268 8.00 19.70 -22.34
CA GLY A 268 8.34 18.33 -22.59
C GLY A 268 9.86 18.24 -22.66
N VAL A 269 10.50 17.91 -21.54
CA VAL A 269 11.81 17.27 -21.64
C VAL A 269 11.53 15.91 -22.27
N SER A 270 11.87 15.77 -23.54
CA SER A 270 12.07 14.47 -24.16
C SER A 270 13.13 13.77 -23.32
N LEU A 271 12.70 12.77 -22.55
CA LEU A 271 13.62 11.90 -21.83
C LEU A 271 14.34 11.08 -22.89
N ASP A 272 15.55 11.50 -23.21
CA ASP A 272 16.53 10.66 -23.89
C ASP A 272 16.73 9.41 -23.01
N PRO A 273 16.73 8.18 -23.54
CA PRO A 273 17.17 7.00 -22.81
C PRO A 273 18.50 7.20 -22.07
N SER A 274 19.36 8.13 -22.52
CA SER A 274 20.60 8.52 -21.83
C SER A 274 20.39 9.38 -20.55
N THR A 275 19.22 9.99 -20.38
CA THR A 275 18.81 10.68 -19.13
C THR A 275 18.53 9.70 -18.00
N PHE A 276 18.22 8.44 -18.33
CA PHE A 276 18.34 7.35 -17.38
C PHE A 276 19.82 7.05 -17.20
N SER A 277 20.46 7.82 -16.33
CA SER A 277 21.80 7.50 -15.89
C SER A 277 21.82 6.04 -15.42
N PRO A 278 22.87 5.26 -15.71
CA PRO A 278 23.15 3.99 -15.02
C PRO A 278 23.07 4.13 -13.49
N ASN A 279 23.10 5.36 -12.97
CA ASN A 279 22.91 5.71 -11.57
C ASN A 279 21.47 5.65 -11.03
N ILE A 280 20.42 5.61 -11.88
CA ILE A 280 19.02 5.37 -11.41
C ILE A 280 18.89 3.96 -10.84
N LEU A 281 19.69 3.03 -11.37
CA LEU A 281 19.89 1.71 -10.82
C LEU A 281 20.90 1.75 -9.65
N ASN A 282 21.91 2.62 -9.58
CA ASN A 282 22.93 2.52 -8.52
C ASN A 282 22.71 3.30 -7.21
N ALA A 283 21.63 4.07 -7.05
CA ALA A 283 21.50 4.99 -5.91
C ALA A 283 20.95 4.39 -4.59
N SER A 284 20.55 3.11 -4.55
CA SER A 284 20.15 2.43 -3.30
C SER A 284 20.77 1.04 -3.18
N ASN A 285 21.93 0.99 -2.54
CA ASN A 285 22.59 -0.18 -1.94
C ASN A 285 22.17 -1.56 -2.48
N ARG A 286 22.91 -2.02 -3.51
CA ARG A 286 23.03 -3.40 -4.06
C ARG A 286 22.26 -3.73 -5.33
N ILE A 287 22.17 -2.79 -6.26
CA ILE A 287 21.65 -3.03 -7.60
C ILE A 287 22.71 -3.56 -8.58
N ASP A 288 24.00 -3.46 -8.26
CA ASP A 288 25.07 -4.06 -9.07
C ASP A 288 24.83 -5.56 -9.34
N LEU A 289 24.24 -6.28 -8.38
CA LEU A 289 23.82 -7.68 -8.55
C LEU A 289 22.57 -7.81 -9.45
N ALA A 290 21.55 -6.98 -9.27
CA ALA A 290 20.31 -7.10 -10.04
C ALA A 290 20.50 -6.77 -11.54
N GLN A 291 21.44 -5.88 -11.86
CA GLN A 291 21.74 -5.47 -13.23
C GLN A 291 22.57 -6.52 -13.99
N GLU A 292 23.52 -7.19 -13.33
CA GLU A 292 24.27 -8.33 -13.89
C GLU A 292 23.37 -9.52 -14.26
N PHE A 293 22.26 -9.74 -13.55
CA PHE A 293 21.32 -10.84 -13.81
C PHE A 293 20.19 -10.49 -14.77
N TYR A 294 19.95 -9.20 -15.05
CA TYR A 294 18.94 -8.76 -16.01
C TYR A 294 19.28 -9.22 -17.43
N GLU A 295 20.58 -9.21 -17.78
CA GLU A 295 21.09 -9.64 -19.09
C GLU A 295 20.87 -11.14 -19.38
N GLU A 296 20.81 -12.00 -18.36
CA GLU A 296 20.55 -13.44 -18.52
C GLU A 296 19.07 -13.76 -18.88
N THR A 297 18.16 -12.80 -18.76
CA THR A 297 16.71 -12.99 -19.00
C THR A 297 16.20 -12.40 -20.31
N ALA A 298 17.11 -11.92 -21.17
CA ALA A 298 16.85 -11.13 -22.39
C ALA A 298 15.93 -11.77 -23.47
N ASN A 299 15.50 -13.04 -23.31
CA ASN A 299 14.66 -13.75 -24.28
C ASN A 299 13.23 -14.05 -23.78
N ALA A 300 12.79 -13.52 -22.63
CA ALA A 300 11.47 -13.80 -22.07
C ALA A 300 10.48 -12.62 -22.29
N SER A 301 9.44 -12.82 -23.11
CA SER A 301 8.40 -11.80 -23.44
C SER A 301 7.67 -11.25 -22.21
N PRO A 302 7.64 -9.94 -21.94
CA PRO A 302 7.12 -9.36 -20.70
C PRO A 302 5.66 -9.78 -20.45
N THR A 303 5.39 -10.35 -19.27
CA THR A 303 4.01 -10.60 -18.81
C THR A 303 3.64 -9.49 -17.83
N LEU A 304 3.23 -8.35 -18.39
CA LEU A 304 2.64 -7.24 -17.64
C LEU A 304 1.33 -7.69 -16.97
N GLY A 305 1.06 -7.22 -15.74
CA GLY A 305 -0.26 -7.40 -15.15
C GLY A 305 -0.64 -8.81 -14.72
N GLN A 306 0.26 -9.48 -14.01
CA GLN A 306 0.04 -10.87 -13.61
C GLN A 306 -1.15 -11.04 -12.65
N ASN A 307 -1.44 -10.04 -11.81
CA ASN A 307 -2.57 -10.05 -10.89
C ASN A 307 -2.99 -8.65 -10.40
N GLU A 308 -4.06 -8.56 -9.60
CA GLU A 308 -4.64 -7.29 -9.14
C GLU A 308 -3.66 -6.46 -8.28
N MET A 309 -2.88 -7.12 -7.42
CA MET A 309 -1.89 -6.46 -6.57
C MET A 309 -0.78 -5.81 -7.39
N HIS A 310 -0.29 -6.50 -8.42
CA HIS A 310 0.70 -5.97 -9.36
C HIS A 310 0.20 -4.70 -10.06
N LEU A 311 -1.07 -4.68 -10.46
CA LEU A 311 -1.67 -3.53 -11.15
C LEU A 311 -1.81 -2.31 -10.26
N ILE A 312 -2.35 -2.52 -9.08
CA ILE A 312 -2.55 -1.44 -8.11
C ILE A 312 -1.21 -0.85 -7.68
N LEU A 313 -0.21 -1.68 -7.40
CA LEU A 313 1.12 -1.18 -7.02
C LEU A 313 1.85 -0.50 -8.17
N SER A 314 1.81 -1.08 -9.37
CA SER A 314 2.45 -0.49 -10.55
C SER A 314 1.89 0.90 -10.82
N TRP A 315 0.56 1.04 -10.75
CA TRP A 315 -0.09 2.32 -10.93
C TRP A 315 0.29 3.30 -9.81
N ALA A 316 0.14 2.91 -8.54
CA ALA A 316 0.35 3.82 -7.41
C ALA A 316 1.80 4.35 -7.32
N ILE A 317 2.77 3.50 -7.68
CA ILE A 317 4.18 3.89 -7.75
C ILE A 317 4.45 4.73 -9.01
N SER A 318 3.82 4.40 -10.15
CA SER A 318 3.98 5.15 -11.41
C SER A 318 3.56 6.61 -11.30
N CYS A 319 2.69 6.96 -10.36
CA CYS A 319 2.30 8.33 -10.11
C CYS A 319 3.39 9.21 -9.46
N GLY A 320 4.58 8.67 -9.18
CA GLY A 320 5.71 9.46 -8.68
C GLY A 320 5.47 10.05 -7.29
N GLY A 321 6.21 11.12 -6.95
CA GLY A 321 6.12 11.78 -5.65
C GLY A 321 6.58 10.90 -4.47
N ASP A 322 5.77 10.80 -3.42
CA ASP A 322 6.02 9.94 -2.25
C ASP A 322 5.64 8.48 -2.56
N THR A 323 6.37 7.87 -3.49
CA THR A 323 6.11 6.50 -3.97
C THR A 323 6.18 5.45 -2.85
N ARG A 324 6.93 5.72 -1.78
CA ARG A 324 6.94 4.90 -0.55
C ARG A 324 5.56 4.87 0.10
N ALA A 325 4.97 6.04 0.36
CA ALA A 325 3.65 6.11 0.97
C ALA A 325 2.57 5.58 0.02
N ASN A 326 2.66 5.90 -1.28
CA ASN A 326 1.71 5.42 -2.28
C ASN A 326 1.70 3.89 -2.34
N GLY A 327 2.88 3.27 -2.48
CA GLY A 327 3.04 1.82 -2.51
C GLY A 327 2.55 1.18 -1.22
N CYS A 328 2.95 1.72 -0.06
CA CYS A 328 2.55 1.18 1.24
C CYS A 328 1.02 1.20 1.44
N LEU A 329 0.36 2.33 1.16
CA LEU A 329 -1.09 2.44 1.33
C LEU A 329 -1.84 1.61 0.28
N ALA A 330 -1.44 1.67 -1.00
CA ALA A 330 -2.08 0.91 -2.07
C ALA A 330 -1.94 -0.60 -1.87
N GLY A 331 -0.76 -1.06 -1.47
CA GLY A 331 -0.51 -2.46 -1.17
C GLY A 331 -1.32 -2.95 0.03
N ALA A 332 -1.46 -2.13 1.08
CA ALA A 332 -2.28 -2.49 2.23
C ALA A 332 -3.77 -2.61 1.88
N LEU A 333 -4.31 -1.68 1.08
CA LEU A 333 -5.70 -1.74 0.64
C LEU A 333 -5.96 -2.91 -0.32
N ALA A 334 -5.04 -3.15 -1.25
CA ALA A 334 -5.11 -4.27 -2.18
C ALA A 334 -5.10 -5.61 -1.43
N GLY A 335 -4.19 -5.77 -0.48
CA GLY A 335 -4.13 -6.97 0.36
C GLY A 335 -5.33 -7.13 1.29
N ALA A 336 -5.85 -6.03 1.86
CA ALA A 336 -7.10 -6.05 2.64
C ALA A 336 -8.31 -6.51 1.81
N THR A 337 -8.29 -6.21 0.50
CA THR A 337 -9.41 -6.52 -0.40
C THR A 337 -9.30 -7.95 -0.94
N TYR A 338 -8.15 -8.27 -1.55
CA TYR A 338 -7.99 -9.48 -2.33
C TYR A 338 -7.32 -10.63 -1.58
N GLY A 339 -6.76 -10.37 -0.39
CA GLY A 339 -6.09 -11.38 0.40
C GLY A 339 -4.62 -11.58 0.04
N VAL A 340 -3.97 -12.43 0.83
CA VAL A 340 -2.54 -12.75 0.69
C VAL A 340 -2.25 -13.56 -0.57
N GLU A 341 -3.24 -14.23 -1.15
CA GLU A 341 -3.08 -15.06 -2.36
C GLU A 341 -2.71 -14.23 -3.59
N GLN A 342 -2.93 -12.91 -3.55
CA GLN A 342 -2.49 -11.98 -4.61
C GLN A 342 -1.04 -11.54 -4.48
N ILE A 343 -0.35 -11.96 -3.43
CA ILE A 343 1.03 -11.56 -3.17
C ILE A 343 1.96 -12.73 -3.56
N PRO A 344 2.79 -12.57 -4.60
CA PRO A 344 3.76 -13.58 -5.00
C PRO A 344 4.75 -13.93 -3.88
N ASP A 345 5.08 -15.21 -3.74
CA ASP A 345 6.02 -15.73 -2.74
C ASP A 345 7.43 -15.10 -2.87
N GLU A 346 7.81 -14.72 -4.08
CA GLU A 346 9.09 -14.09 -4.41
C GLU A 346 9.18 -12.70 -3.79
N TRP A 347 8.06 -11.96 -3.76
CA TRP A 347 8.01 -10.67 -3.08
C TRP A 347 8.18 -10.86 -1.57
N ILE A 348 7.56 -11.91 -1.00
CA ILE A 348 7.72 -12.27 0.41
C ILE A 348 9.18 -12.66 0.72
N ALA A 349 9.85 -13.35 -0.21
CA ALA A 349 11.22 -13.77 -0.06
C ALA A 349 12.25 -12.64 -0.20
N THR A 350 11.91 -11.56 -0.93
CA THR A 350 12.88 -10.52 -1.33
C THR A 350 12.70 -9.20 -0.59
N CYS A 351 11.53 -8.93 -0.02
CA CYS A 351 11.23 -7.71 0.75
C CYS A 351 11.56 -7.87 2.24
N GLU A 352 12.26 -6.89 2.78
CA GLU A 352 12.50 -6.74 4.22
C GLU A 352 11.18 -6.68 5.01
N GLY A 353 11.16 -7.28 6.19
CA GLY A 353 9.99 -7.25 7.08
C GLY A 353 8.78 -8.07 6.60
N ALA A 354 8.80 -8.68 5.41
CA ALA A 354 7.66 -9.44 4.88
C ALA A 354 7.27 -10.63 5.79
N LYS A 355 8.24 -11.40 6.26
CA LYS A 355 7.99 -12.50 7.21
C LYS A 355 7.46 -11.99 8.55
N GLU A 356 7.96 -10.85 9.01
CA GLU A 356 7.50 -10.24 10.24
C GLU A 356 6.06 -9.72 10.10
N ALA A 357 5.71 -9.13 8.96
CA ALA A 357 4.35 -8.71 8.64
C ALA A 357 3.37 -9.88 8.69
N LEU A 358 3.74 -11.04 8.15
CA LEU A 358 2.93 -12.26 8.25
C LEU A 358 2.78 -12.73 9.70
N ASN A 359 3.86 -12.73 10.49
CA ASN A 359 3.80 -13.11 11.91
C ASN A 359 2.90 -12.16 12.71
N VAL A 360 3.01 -10.85 12.48
CA VAL A 360 2.18 -9.85 13.15
C VAL A 360 0.72 -9.98 12.69
N ALA A 361 0.47 -10.25 11.40
CA ALA A 361 -0.87 -10.53 10.88
C ALA A 361 -1.50 -11.76 11.54
N ASP A 362 -0.72 -12.82 11.73
CA ASP A 362 -1.17 -14.02 12.41
C ASP A 362 -1.49 -13.76 13.89
N ARG A 363 -0.66 -12.97 14.58
CA ARG A 363 -0.98 -12.49 15.94
C ARG A 363 -2.29 -11.71 15.98
N VAL A 364 -2.52 -10.80 15.04
CA VAL A 364 -3.82 -10.10 14.94
C VAL A 364 -4.95 -11.11 14.81
N PHE A 365 -4.84 -12.07 13.90
CA PHE A 365 -5.89 -13.06 13.69
C PHE A 365 -6.15 -13.90 14.95
N ASP A 366 -5.09 -14.41 15.57
CA ASP A 366 -5.19 -15.31 16.71
C ASP A 366 -5.65 -14.58 17.99
N GLU A 367 -5.01 -13.47 18.32
CA GLU A 367 -5.21 -12.74 19.58
C GLU A 367 -6.48 -11.87 19.57
N VAL A 368 -6.86 -11.31 18.41
CA VAL A 368 -8.03 -10.42 18.31
C VAL A 368 -9.28 -11.21 17.92
N TYR A 369 -9.18 -12.08 16.93
CA TYR A 369 -10.35 -12.72 16.33
C TYR A 369 -10.62 -14.11 16.88
N LEU A 370 -9.62 -15.00 16.94
CA LEU A 370 -9.83 -16.37 17.46
C LEU A 370 -10.01 -16.42 18.97
N ALA A 371 -9.35 -15.53 19.73
CA ALA A 371 -9.52 -15.45 21.18
C ALA A 371 -10.92 -14.97 21.62
N ASN A 372 -11.74 -14.46 20.69
CA ASN A 372 -13.10 -13.97 20.97
C ASN A 372 -14.16 -14.71 20.13
N PRO A 373 -14.75 -15.81 20.65
CA PRO A 373 -15.71 -16.63 19.91
C PRO A 373 -16.93 -15.88 19.38
N LYS A 374 -17.41 -14.87 20.12
CA LYS A 374 -18.56 -14.04 19.69
C LYS A 374 -18.19 -13.15 18.51
N LEU A 375 -16.99 -12.60 18.53
CA LEU A 375 -16.47 -11.78 17.44
C LEU A 375 -16.21 -12.63 16.20
N ALA A 376 -15.57 -13.80 16.36
CA ALA A 376 -15.34 -14.75 15.28
C ALA A 376 -16.65 -15.15 14.59
N GLU A 377 -17.69 -15.45 15.37
CA GLU A 377 -19.02 -15.77 14.83
C GLU A 377 -19.69 -14.57 14.13
N SER A 378 -19.59 -13.37 14.72
CA SER A 378 -20.14 -12.16 14.11
C SER A 378 -19.51 -11.86 12.76
N ILE A 379 -18.18 -11.96 12.66
CA ILE A 379 -17.44 -11.65 11.44
C ILE A 379 -17.64 -12.73 10.39
N ALA A 380 -17.65 -14.00 10.79
CA ALA A 380 -17.99 -15.08 9.88
C ALA A 380 -19.36 -14.86 9.22
N ARG A 381 -20.30 -14.16 9.87
CA ARG A 381 -21.58 -13.80 9.26
C ARG A 381 -21.52 -12.55 8.38
N SER A 382 -20.60 -11.63 8.64
CA SER A 382 -20.45 -10.38 7.87
C SER A 382 -19.56 -10.51 6.65
N ILE A 383 -18.75 -11.57 6.56
CA ILE A 383 -17.86 -11.76 5.42
C ILE A 383 -18.66 -12.20 4.20
N THR A 384 -18.65 -11.33 3.20
CA THR A 384 -19.11 -11.66 1.86
C THR A 384 -17.93 -12.23 1.10
N ILE A 385 -18.07 -13.46 0.62
CA ILE A 385 -17.20 -13.99 -0.42
C ILE A 385 -17.73 -13.42 -1.74
N PRO A 386 -16.95 -12.64 -2.50
CA PRO A 386 -17.38 -12.22 -3.83
C PRO A 386 -17.63 -13.48 -4.66
N THR A 387 -18.89 -13.79 -4.95
CA THR A 387 -19.21 -14.75 -6.00
C THR A 387 -18.69 -14.14 -7.29
N ARG A 388 -17.54 -14.62 -7.78
CA ARG A 388 -17.10 -14.35 -9.15
C ARG A 388 -18.27 -14.77 -10.03
N GLN A 389 -19.05 -13.83 -10.54
CA GLN A 389 -19.97 -14.14 -11.62
C GLN A 389 -19.06 -14.60 -12.75
N LEU A 390 -19.01 -15.91 -12.97
CA LEU A 390 -18.52 -16.47 -14.21
C LEU A 390 -19.31 -15.74 -15.29
N ALA A 391 -18.65 -14.81 -15.98
CA ALA A 391 -19.18 -14.24 -17.20
C ALA A 391 -19.52 -15.43 -18.09
N THR A 392 -20.81 -15.73 -18.20
CA THR A 392 -21.32 -16.67 -19.16
C THR A 392 -20.96 -16.09 -20.52
N ALA A 393 -19.95 -16.68 -21.15
CA ALA A 393 -19.73 -16.51 -22.57
C ALA A 393 -21.03 -16.91 -23.27
N GLN A 394 -21.69 -15.94 -23.88
CA GLN A 394 -22.73 -16.15 -24.89
C GLN A 394 -22.23 -15.54 -26.19
#